data_AF-A0A4Z1EBL5-F1
#
_entry.id   AF-A0A4Z1EBL5-F1
#
_cell.length_a   1.000
_cell.length_b   1.000
_cell.length_c   1.000
_cell.angle_alpha   90.00
_cell.angle_beta   90.00
_cell.angle_gamma   90.00
#
_symmetry.space_group_name_H-M   'P 1'
#
loop_
_entity.id
_entity.type
_entity.pdbx_description
1 polymer ?
#
loop_
_entity_poly.entity_id
_entity_poly.type
_entity_poly.pdbx_seq_one_letter_code
_entity_poly.pdbx_strand_id
1 'polypeptide(L)'
;MANFGPPARSATDIARRLTGHDKGAWSSWYEPGQDHLAYSEALQKSLQTKKHLQQTLLTTQYRSILTDDLTKLDGERVVKIIAQESKAYDAKQEIRSKWRGRLSESATALSRLTVNLSSYIDPLIPQSPEYKVPYACIMIIFKGIVSKSEKRDEATTLFTTLQNDLPGMRLRADLFPTDEMKRALAEVYIDCLDLLWRLAKYFTMHSLMVGSSYELNKVFMDATATSLHSLRRTVDNLETIIGTQATNQLSTLLSTWGDQISDTTEELQLWQSPKLKIAPKNRWTVNGILRCLEEWQRLKRNSILWVSSKHDGHDCWMTEFCLDLILASTSQEQTLTFAMCDRPGSIVWTPVLVVKELISRLLQRHPSLVFEAPEFLNVRAFKRAKTFEKVFQIFETIVVRLESVFIVIDRIDCCRQDKQHHIGAKLLESLSRLVTRYGRKVRIIITCAKDIPTNLLPPLAISYFTVDTRNKSRKVASKNDIQPIIPSIPSTSSGSLPDD
;
A
#
# COMPACT_ATOMS: atom_id res chain seq x y z
N MET A 1 6.61 -3.39 29.21
CA MET A 1 7.66 -2.81 28.34
C MET A 1 7.00 -1.73 27.52
N ALA A 2 7.38 -0.46 27.71
CA ALA A 2 6.84 0.65 26.92
C ALA A 2 7.41 0.56 25.49
N ASN A 3 6.52 0.38 24.51
CA ASN A 3 6.86 0.44 23.09
C ASN A 3 7.21 1.88 22.74
N PHE A 4 8.50 2.22 22.81
CA PHE A 4 9.02 3.38 22.10
C PHE A 4 8.90 3.08 20.60
N GLY A 5 8.02 3.81 19.91
CA GLY A 5 7.93 3.75 18.45
C GLY A 5 9.30 3.99 17.80
N PRO A 6 9.48 3.58 16.53
CA PRO A 6 10.75 3.77 15.84
C PRO A 6 11.18 5.24 15.88
N PRO A 7 12.48 5.55 16.08
CA PRO A 7 12.96 6.92 16.19
C PRO A 7 12.55 7.74 14.96
N ALA A 8 12.15 9.00 15.19
CA ALA A 8 11.76 9.92 14.14
C ALA A 8 12.89 10.01 13.09
N ARG A 9 12.60 9.59 11.87
CA ARG A 9 13.58 9.61 10.76
C ARG A 9 14.00 11.05 10.47
N SER A 10 15.29 11.24 10.19
CA SER A 10 15.87 12.55 9.91
C SER A 10 15.32 13.14 8.61
N ALA A 11 15.28 14.48 8.49
CA ALA A 11 14.94 15.18 7.24
C ALA A 11 15.83 14.74 6.05
N THR A 12 17.06 14.31 6.33
CA THR A 12 18.01 13.79 5.33
C THR A 12 17.58 12.44 4.77
N ASP A 13 17.01 11.55 5.59
CA ASP A 13 16.46 10.27 5.12
C ASP A 13 15.17 10.45 4.32
N ILE A 14 14.42 11.51 4.62
CA ILE A 14 13.22 11.90 3.86
C ILE A 14 13.62 12.39 2.45
N ALA A 15 14.66 13.22 2.33
CA ALA A 15 15.15 13.68 1.03
C ALA A 15 15.59 12.53 0.10
N ARG A 16 16.19 11.46 0.65
CA ARG A 16 16.61 10.28 -0.12
C ARG A 16 15.44 9.52 -0.75
N ARG A 17 14.19 9.71 -0.29
CA ARG A 17 12.99 9.12 -0.91
C ARG A 17 12.54 9.88 -2.15
N LEU A 18 12.79 11.20 -2.23
CA LEU A 18 12.44 12.01 -3.39
C LEU A 18 13.29 11.68 -4.62
N THR A 19 14.56 11.29 -4.42
CA THR A 19 15.49 11.01 -5.52
C THR A 19 15.19 9.71 -6.28
N GLY A 20 14.23 8.90 -5.82
CA GLY A 20 13.81 7.68 -6.50
C GLY A 20 12.68 7.86 -7.52
N HIS A 21 12.08 9.06 -7.61
CA HIS A 21 11.06 9.33 -8.61
C HIS A 21 11.70 9.64 -9.96
N ASP A 22 11.41 8.80 -10.95
CA ASP A 22 11.87 8.97 -12.32
C ASP A 22 11.21 10.21 -12.93
N LYS A 23 11.96 11.33 -12.99
CA LYS A 23 11.46 12.62 -13.51
C LYS A 23 10.97 12.51 -14.96
N GLY A 24 11.44 11.52 -15.72
CA GLY A 24 10.99 11.26 -17.08
C GLY A 24 9.55 10.79 -17.16
N ALA A 25 9.00 10.20 -16.10
CA ALA A 25 7.67 9.61 -16.15
C ALA A 25 6.54 10.65 -16.05
N TRP A 26 6.81 11.89 -15.59
CA TRP A 26 5.79 12.94 -15.52
C TRP A 26 5.44 13.57 -16.86
N SER A 27 6.20 13.29 -17.93
CA SER A 27 5.90 13.85 -19.25
C SER A 27 4.54 13.41 -19.81
N SER A 28 3.97 12.31 -19.31
CA SER A 28 2.63 11.83 -19.69
C SER A 28 1.50 12.72 -19.15
N TRP A 29 1.73 13.46 -18.07
CA TRP A 29 0.74 14.34 -17.43
C TRP A 29 0.56 15.69 -18.12
N TYR A 30 1.38 15.95 -19.13
CA TYR A 30 1.31 17.16 -19.92
C TYR A 30 1.50 16.87 -21.41
N GLU A 31 0.46 17.13 -22.19
CA GLU A 31 0.48 17.20 -23.63
C GLU A 31 0.38 18.67 -24.08
N PRO A 32 1.45 19.24 -24.64
CA PRO A 32 1.44 20.63 -25.13
C PRO A 32 0.26 20.90 -26.07
N GLY A 33 -0.49 21.97 -25.79
CA GLY A 33 -1.65 22.41 -26.57
C GLY A 33 -2.98 21.81 -26.12
N GLN A 34 -3.03 20.53 -25.74
CA GLN A 34 -4.27 19.89 -25.26
C GLN A 34 -4.58 20.25 -23.81
N ASP A 35 -3.57 20.18 -22.95
CA ASP A 35 -3.76 20.29 -21.50
C ASP A 35 -3.88 21.71 -20.97
N HIS A 36 -3.80 22.72 -21.85
CA HIS A 36 -3.87 24.12 -21.42
C HIS A 36 -5.19 24.42 -20.70
N LEU A 37 -6.31 23.80 -21.11
CA LEU A 37 -7.60 24.02 -20.46
C LEU A 37 -7.62 23.48 -19.03
N ALA A 38 -7.12 22.26 -18.84
CA ALA A 38 -7.11 21.59 -17.54
C ALA A 38 -6.28 22.34 -16.48
N TYR A 39 -5.19 22.98 -16.90
CA TYR A 39 -4.24 23.61 -15.96
C TYR A 39 -4.25 25.16 -16.00
N SER A 40 -5.00 25.79 -16.91
CA SER A 40 -5.03 27.26 -17.04
C SER A 40 -5.37 27.98 -15.73
N GLU A 41 -6.35 27.48 -14.98
CA GLU A 41 -6.75 28.06 -13.70
C GLU A 41 -5.63 27.96 -12.65
N ALA A 42 -4.93 26.82 -12.59
CA ALA A 42 -3.81 26.60 -11.69
C ALA A 42 -2.61 27.51 -12.03
N LEU A 43 -2.34 27.72 -13.32
CA LEU A 43 -1.33 28.66 -13.78
C LEU A 43 -1.70 30.10 -13.39
N GLN A 44 -2.94 30.51 -13.64
CA GLN A 44 -3.43 31.85 -13.27
C GLN A 44 -3.32 32.09 -11.76
N LYS A 45 -3.73 31.11 -10.94
CA LYS A 45 -3.59 31.17 -9.48
C LYS A 45 -2.12 31.30 -9.06
N SER A 46 -1.22 30.57 -9.71
CA SER A 46 0.23 30.65 -9.46
C SER A 46 0.79 32.04 -9.76
N LEU A 47 0.41 32.61 -10.91
CA LEU A 47 0.81 33.97 -11.32
C LEU A 47 0.28 35.04 -10.35
N GLN A 48 -0.99 34.94 -9.96
CA GLN A 48 -1.61 35.85 -8.99
C GLN A 48 -0.91 35.75 -7.63
N THR A 49 -0.65 34.54 -7.15
CA THR A 49 0.03 34.31 -5.87
C THR A 49 1.47 34.81 -5.90
N LYS A 50 2.21 34.57 -6.99
CA LYS A 50 3.54 35.13 -7.22
C LYS A 50 3.53 36.66 -7.16
N LYS A 51 2.57 37.30 -7.83
CA LYS A 51 2.41 38.77 -7.80
C LYS A 51 2.13 39.26 -6.38
N HIS A 52 1.24 38.61 -5.64
CA HIS A 52 0.93 38.97 -4.25
C HIS A 52 2.12 38.77 -3.31
N LEU A 53 2.86 37.68 -3.47
CA LEU A 53 4.10 37.42 -2.76
C LEU A 53 5.12 38.52 -3.03
N GLN A 54 5.33 38.90 -4.29
CA GLN A 54 6.24 40.00 -4.64
C GLN A 54 5.80 41.31 -3.97
N GLN A 55 4.53 41.68 -4.08
CA GLN A 55 4.00 42.90 -3.47
C GLN A 55 4.16 42.92 -1.94
N THR A 56 3.93 41.77 -1.29
CA THR A 56 4.00 41.65 0.17
C THR A 56 5.44 41.57 0.69
N LEU A 57 6.34 40.94 -0.07
CA LEU A 57 7.70 40.64 0.37
C LEU A 57 8.74 41.70 -0.02
N LEU A 58 8.42 42.67 -0.88
CA LEU A 58 9.34 43.75 -1.29
C LEU A 58 9.94 44.52 -0.11
N THR A 59 9.30 44.50 1.06
CA THR A 59 9.72 45.18 2.29
C THR A 59 10.49 44.28 3.26
N THR A 60 10.81 43.03 2.90
CA THR A 60 11.24 42.00 3.86
C THR A 60 12.52 41.26 3.48
N GLN A 61 13.13 40.60 4.47
CA GLN A 61 14.27 39.68 4.32
C GLN A 61 14.00 38.46 3.41
N TYR A 62 12.75 38.25 2.98
CA TYR A 62 12.35 37.10 2.15
C TYR A 62 12.54 37.35 0.65
N ARG A 63 12.96 38.56 0.24
CA ARG A 63 13.14 38.93 -1.16
C ARG A 63 14.06 37.97 -1.91
N SER A 64 15.12 37.45 -1.26
CA SER A 64 16.03 36.49 -1.89
C SER A 64 15.32 35.20 -2.35
N ILE A 65 14.31 34.72 -1.63
CA ILE A 65 13.56 33.50 -2.01
C ILE A 65 12.79 33.69 -3.32
N LEU A 66 12.26 34.90 -3.57
CA LEU A 66 11.47 35.21 -4.78
C LEU A 66 12.31 35.78 -5.94
N THR A 67 13.46 36.37 -5.63
CA THR A 67 14.40 36.90 -6.62
C THR A 67 15.37 35.85 -7.10
N ASP A 68 15.63 34.83 -6.28
CA ASP A 68 16.21 33.59 -6.74
C ASP A 68 15.32 33.01 -7.84
N ASP A 69 15.99 32.55 -8.89
CA ASP A 69 15.38 31.94 -10.05
C ASP A 69 14.52 30.75 -9.61
N LEU A 70 13.18 30.94 -9.60
CA LEU A 70 12.20 29.92 -9.24
C LEU A 70 12.44 28.62 -10.00
N THR A 71 13.01 28.69 -11.21
CA THR A 71 13.37 27.50 -12.00
C THR A 71 14.31 26.55 -11.25
N LYS A 72 15.10 27.04 -10.29
CA LYS A 72 16.05 26.24 -9.50
C LYS A 72 15.46 25.70 -8.20
N LEU A 73 14.20 26.01 -7.89
CA LEU A 73 13.51 25.51 -6.70
C LEU A 73 12.84 24.17 -7.04
N ASP A 74 13.01 23.18 -6.19
CA ASP A 74 12.28 21.90 -6.25
C ASP A 74 12.11 21.35 -4.82
N GLY A 75 11.28 20.33 -4.66
CA GLY A 75 10.99 19.75 -3.35
C GLY A 75 12.25 19.27 -2.62
N GLU A 76 13.19 18.63 -3.35
CA GLU A 76 14.44 18.14 -2.77
C GLU A 76 15.31 19.28 -2.23
N ARG A 77 15.44 20.36 -3.01
CA ARG A 77 16.20 21.53 -2.60
C ARG A 77 15.56 22.23 -1.42
N VAL A 78 14.23 22.37 -1.39
CA VAL A 78 13.51 22.94 -0.23
C VAL A 78 13.80 22.13 1.02
N VAL A 79 13.71 20.79 0.98
CA VAL A 79 14.03 19.92 2.12
C VAL A 79 15.49 20.09 2.55
N LYS A 80 16.43 20.16 1.60
CA LYS A 80 17.86 20.41 1.91
C LYS A 80 18.08 21.75 2.60
N ILE A 81 17.44 22.82 2.12
CA ILE A 81 17.56 24.15 2.73
C ILE A 81 16.96 24.13 4.14
N ILE A 82 15.76 23.57 4.33
CA ILE A 82 15.14 23.41 5.66
C ILE A 82 16.08 22.68 6.62
N ALA A 83 16.68 21.57 6.18
CA ALA A 83 17.61 20.81 7.00
C ALA A 83 18.90 21.58 7.32
N GLN A 84 19.46 22.32 6.36
CA GLN A 84 20.67 23.13 6.55
C GLN A 84 20.43 24.29 7.52
N GLU A 85 19.35 25.03 7.32
CA GLU A 85 18.96 26.15 8.17
C GLU A 85 18.62 25.69 9.60
N SER A 86 17.92 24.56 9.76
CA SER A 86 17.69 23.96 11.07
C SER A 86 19.01 23.63 11.79
N LYS A 87 19.98 23.03 11.10
CA LYS A 87 21.30 22.71 11.66
C LYS A 87 22.12 23.97 11.99
N ALA A 88 22.08 24.97 11.11
CA ALA A 88 22.77 26.25 11.34
C ALA A 88 22.20 26.95 12.58
N TYR A 89 20.89 26.86 12.79
CA TYR A 89 20.24 27.38 13.98
C TYR A 89 20.61 26.59 15.24
N ASP A 90 20.69 25.26 15.15
CA ASP A 90 21.10 24.40 16.27
C ASP A 90 22.54 24.70 16.73
N ALA A 91 23.42 25.10 15.80
CA ALA A 91 24.81 25.42 16.04
C ALA A 91 25.05 26.80 16.68
N LYS A 92 24.15 27.79 16.48
CA LYS A 92 24.25 29.15 17.04
C LYS A 92 23.90 29.24 18.53
N GLN A 93 24.32 28.22 19.30
CA GLN A 93 24.13 28.01 20.75
C GLN A 93 23.85 29.27 21.59
N GLU A 94 22.58 29.53 21.89
CA GLU A 94 22.14 30.26 23.10
C GLU A 94 20.66 30.00 23.44
N ILE A 95 20.02 29.09 22.71
CA ILE A 95 18.58 28.93 22.69
C ILE A 95 18.17 27.78 23.60
N ARG A 96 17.18 28.05 24.47
CA ARG A 96 16.60 27.10 25.45
C ARG A 96 16.39 25.72 24.82
N SER A 97 16.82 24.64 25.47
CA SER A 97 16.72 23.25 24.96
C SER A 97 15.33 22.87 24.41
N LYS A 98 14.25 23.39 25.02
CA LYS A 98 12.86 23.21 24.55
C LYS A 98 12.61 23.70 23.12
N TRP A 99 13.29 24.77 22.70
CA TRP A 99 13.13 25.36 21.38
C TRP A 99 13.74 24.53 20.27
N ARG A 100 14.89 23.90 20.54
CA ARG A 100 15.59 23.03 19.60
C ARG A 100 14.71 21.85 19.18
N GLY A 101 14.10 21.18 20.17
CA GLY A 101 13.19 20.06 19.91
C GLY A 101 12.05 20.45 18.97
N ARG A 102 11.36 21.55 19.29
CA ARG A 102 10.26 22.05 18.45
C ARG A 102 10.73 22.49 17.05
N LEU A 103 11.95 23.03 16.92
CA LEU A 103 12.52 23.39 15.60
C LEU A 103 12.75 22.20 14.71
N SER A 104 13.37 21.18 15.28
CA SER A 104 13.52 19.90 14.62
C SER A 104 12.17 19.30 14.22
N GLU A 105 11.15 19.38 15.09
CA GLU A 105 9.80 18.88 14.81
C GLU A 105 9.14 19.63 13.63
N SER A 106 9.09 20.96 13.65
CA SER A 106 8.50 21.73 12.54
C SER A 106 9.30 21.56 11.24
N ALA A 107 10.63 21.50 11.31
CA ALA A 107 11.48 21.24 10.14
C ALA A 107 11.20 19.86 9.54
N THR A 108 11.01 18.85 10.39
CA THR A 108 10.65 17.49 9.98
C THR A 108 9.24 17.46 9.36
N ALA A 109 8.26 18.11 10.00
CA ALA A 109 6.88 18.18 9.50
C ALA A 109 6.81 18.88 8.13
N LEU A 110 7.48 20.03 7.98
CA LEU A 110 7.55 20.75 6.70
C LEU A 110 8.32 19.99 5.63
N SER A 111 9.38 19.26 6.01
CA SER A 111 10.10 18.41 5.07
C SER A 111 9.20 17.29 4.54
N ARG A 112 8.44 16.63 5.43
CA ARG A 112 7.47 15.59 5.04
C ARG A 112 6.33 16.16 4.19
N LEU A 113 5.78 17.31 4.59
CA LEU A 113 4.78 18.01 3.80
C LEU A 113 5.30 18.33 2.40
N THR A 114 6.53 18.84 2.29
CA THR A 114 7.16 19.14 1.00
C THR A 114 7.22 17.89 0.13
N VAL A 115 7.63 16.75 0.70
CA VAL A 115 7.68 15.47 -0.03
C VAL A 115 6.30 15.01 -0.47
N ASN A 116 5.28 15.13 0.38
CA ASN A 116 3.91 14.77 0.02
C ASN A 116 3.38 15.71 -1.06
N LEU A 117 3.64 17.01 -0.97
CA LEU A 117 3.18 18.00 -1.95
C LEU A 117 3.88 17.86 -3.31
N SER A 118 5.13 17.39 -3.33
CA SER A 118 5.86 17.17 -4.58
C SER A 118 5.12 16.26 -5.56
N SER A 119 4.37 15.26 -5.08
CA SER A 119 3.59 14.39 -5.98
C SER A 119 2.43 15.09 -6.69
N TYR A 120 1.97 16.23 -6.16
CA TYR A 120 0.91 17.04 -6.77
C TYR A 120 1.46 18.22 -7.59
N ILE A 121 2.59 18.78 -7.17
CA ILE A 121 3.20 19.97 -7.79
C ILE A 121 4.06 19.56 -8.98
N ASP A 122 4.91 18.56 -8.82
CA ASP A 122 5.90 18.19 -9.83
C ASP A 122 5.31 17.80 -11.19
N PRO A 123 4.12 17.15 -11.29
CA PRO A 123 3.48 16.90 -12.59
C PRO A 123 3.16 18.18 -13.37
N LEU A 124 2.98 19.32 -12.70
CA LEU A 124 2.63 20.60 -13.32
C LEU A 124 3.88 21.40 -13.74
N ILE A 125 5.02 21.17 -13.09
CA ILE A 125 6.25 21.94 -13.31
C ILE A 125 6.73 21.98 -14.78
N PRO A 126 6.73 20.87 -15.55
CA PRO A 126 7.19 20.89 -16.94
C PRO A 126 6.49 21.92 -17.82
N GLN A 127 5.28 22.35 -17.44
CA GLN A 127 4.49 23.32 -18.20
C GLN A 127 4.96 24.75 -18.00
N SER A 128 5.36 25.09 -16.77
CA SER A 128 5.71 26.46 -16.40
C SER A 128 6.44 26.48 -15.04
N PRO A 129 7.52 27.27 -14.92
CA PRO A 129 8.22 27.42 -13.64
C PRO A 129 7.37 28.12 -12.56
N GLU A 130 6.28 28.78 -12.93
CA GLU A 130 5.32 29.39 -12.00
C GLU A 130 4.69 28.35 -11.06
N TYR A 131 4.59 27.07 -11.48
CA TYR A 131 4.07 26.01 -10.61
C TYR A 131 4.95 25.72 -9.39
N LYS A 132 6.14 26.33 -9.30
CA LYS A 132 7.06 26.22 -8.16
C LYS A 132 6.76 27.21 -7.04
N VAL A 133 5.75 28.07 -7.17
CA VAL A 133 5.35 29.03 -6.13
C VAL A 133 5.01 28.37 -4.78
N PRO A 134 4.35 27.20 -4.68
CA PRO A 134 4.11 26.53 -3.41
C PRO A 134 5.41 26.26 -2.61
N TYR A 135 6.48 25.85 -3.30
CA TYR A 135 7.78 25.64 -2.67
C TYR A 135 8.37 26.94 -2.09
N ALA A 136 8.16 28.07 -2.77
CA ALA A 136 8.56 29.38 -2.23
C ALA A 136 7.75 29.74 -0.98
N CYS A 137 6.43 29.46 -0.96
CA CYS A 137 5.60 29.64 0.23
C CYS A 137 6.10 28.81 1.42
N ILE A 138 6.43 27.54 1.21
CA ILE A 138 6.99 26.65 2.25
C ILE A 138 8.29 27.23 2.84
N MET A 139 9.17 27.74 1.98
CA MET A 139 10.41 28.39 2.39
C MET A 139 10.16 29.64 3.26
N ILE A 140 9.20 30.48 2.87
CA ILE A 140 8.82 31.69 3.63
C ILE A 140 8.25 31.31 5.00
N ILE A 141 7.34 30.32 5.03
CA ILE A 141 6.77 29.77 6.25
C ILE A 141 7.88 29.30 7.19
N PHE A 142 8.82 28.48 6.69
CA PHE A 142 9.89 27.93 7.50
C PHE A 142 10.77 29.02 8.10
N LYS A 143 11.21 29.99 7.28
CA LYS A 143 11.98 31.13 7.81
C LYS A 143 11.18 31.97 8.80
N GLY A 144 9.86 32.09 8.61
CA GLY A 144 8.94 32.70 9.55
C GLY A 144 8.92 32.00 10.91
N ILE A 145 8.90 30.66 10.92
CA ILE A 145 8.98 29.82 12.13
C ILE A 145 10.34 29.99 12.83
N VAL A 146 11.43 30.00 12.07
CA VAL A 146 12.79 30.21 12.63
C VAL A 146 12.91 31.59 13.29
N SER A 147 12.25 32.60 12.72
CA SER A 147 12.32 33.98 13.21
C SER A 147 11.39 34.26 14.41
N LYS A 148 10.35 33.47 14.65
CA LYS A 148 9.27 33.80 15.60
C LYS A 148 8.86 32.62 16.49
N SER A 149 8.95 32.86 17.80
CA SER A 149 8.75 31.88 18.87
C SER A 149 7.31 31.52 19.18
N GLU A 150 6.47 32.56 19.33
CA GLU A 150 5.21 32.48 20.07
C GLU A 150 4.08 31.80 19.30
N LYS A 151 4.16 31.79 17.97
CA LYS A 151 3.06 31.32 17.07
C LYS A 151 3.38 30.02 16.35
N ARG A 152 4.46 29.37 16.79
CA ARG A 152 4.95 28.11 16.24
C ARG A 152 3.99 26.97 16.46
N ASP A 153 3.36 26.91 17.63
CA ASP A 153 2.60 25.74 18.06
C ASP A 153 1.34 25.55 17.20
N GLU A 154 0.63 26.65 16.89
CA GLU A 154 -0.52 26.64 15.97
C GLU A 154 -0.12 26.21 14.56
N ALA A 155 0.95 26.80 14.00
CA ALA A 155 1.42 26.45 12.66
C ALA A 155 1.94 25.01 12.59
N THR A 156 2.67 24.55 13.61
CA THR A 156 3.17 23.17 13.68
C THR A 156 2.02 22.19 13.78
N THR A 157 0.98 22.52 14.56
CA THR A 157 -0.25 21.72 14.64
C THR A 157 -0.91 21.66 13.26
N LEU A 158 -1.07 22.79 12.59
CA LEU A 158 -1.64 22.83 11.24
C LEU A 158 -0.82 22.01 10.23
N PHE A 159 0.50 22.10 10.23
CA PHE A 159 1.34 21.29 9.33
C PHE A 159 1.30 19.82 9.66
N THR A 160 1.21 19.46 10.93
CA THR A 160 1.07 18.07 11.35
C THR A 160 -0.28 17.52 10.89
N THR A 161 -1.34 18.29 11.07
CA THR A 161 -2.68 17.99 10.55
C THR A 161 -2.64 17.83 9.04
N LEU A 162 -2.12 18.82 8.30
CA LEU A 162 -1.98 18.78 6.85
C LEU A 162 -1.12 17.59 6.37
N GLN A 163 -0.04 17.25 7.07
CA GLN A 163 0.81 16.11 6.75
C GLN A 163 0.12 14.76 7.00
N ASN A 164 -0.81 14.71 7.95
CA ASN A 164 -1.60 13.51 8.24
C ASN A 164 -2.81 13.39 7.28
N ASP A 165 -3.39 14.52 6.89
CA ASP A 165 -4.59 14.59 6.04
C ASP A 165 -4.30 14.60 4.55
N LEU A 166 -3.10 15.04 4.15
CA LEU A 166 -2.55 14.77 2.83
C LEU A 166 -1.82 13.45 2.98
N PRO A 167 -2.52 12.28 2.84
CA PRO A 167 -1.79 11.05 2.64
C PRO A 167 -0.80 11.32 1.52
N GLY A 168 0.38 10.71 1.58
CA GLY A 168 1.28 10.78 0.45
C GLY A 168 0.57 10.14 -0.73
N MET A 169 -0.24 10.91 -1.48
CA MET A 169 -0.83 10.43 -2.71
C MET A 169 0.35 10.09 -3.55
N ARG A 170 0.50 8.81 -3.78
CA ARG A 170 1.35 8.32 -4.84
C ARG A 170 0.55 8.55 -6.11
N LEU A 171 0.39 9.80 -6.51
CA LEU A 171 0.23 10.11 -7.91
C LEU A 171 1.45 9.45 -8.55
N ARG A 172 1.19 8.37 -9.27
CA ARG A 172 2.25 7.65 -9.94
C ARG A 172 2.37 8.30 -11.30
N ALA A 173 3.61 8.52 -11.69
CA ALA A 173 3.91 9.00 -13.02
C ALA A 173 3.39 8.03 -14.11
N ASP A 174 3.18 6.77 -13.74
CA ASP A 174 2.62 5.69 -14.58
C ASP A 174 1.08 5.68 -14.67
N LEU A 175 0.38 6.56 -13.96
CA LEU A 175 -1.06 6.73 -14.16
C LEU A 175 -1.32 7.26 -15.58
N PHE A 176 -2.39 6.78 -16.22
CA PHE A 176 -2.86 7.34 -17.49
C PHE A 176 -3.73 8.56 -17.16
N PRO A 177 -3.22 9.80 -17.34
CA PRO A 177 -3.90 10.98 -16.82
C PRO A 177 -5.09 11.32 -17.70
N THR A 178 -6.30 11.04 -17.22
CA THR A 178 -7.53 11.48 -17.89
C THR A 178 -7.74 12.98 -17.67
N ASP A 179 -8.51 13.64 -18.53
CA ASP A 179 -8.83 15.07 -18.36
C ASP A 179 -9.47 15.37 -17.00
N GLU A 180 -10.26 14.43 -16.48
CA GLU A 180 -10.86 14.51 -15.14
C GLU A 180 -9.80 14.48 -14.04
N MET A 181 -8.81 13.58 -14.14
CA MET A 181 -7.69 13.53 -13.19
C MET A 181 -6.81 14.78 -13.29
N LYS A 182 -6.54 15.26 -14.50
CA LYS A 182 -5.76 16.49 -14.72
C LYS A 182 -6.44 17.70 -14.07
N ARG A 183 -7.77 17.83 -14.24
CA ARG A 183 -8.57 18.89 -13.61
C ARG A 183 -8.59 18.76 -12.09
N ALA A 184 -8.87 17.57 -11.55
CA ALA A 184 -8.87 17.34 -10.11
C ALA A 184 -7.48 17.59 -9.49
N LEU A 185 -6.39 17.23 -10.20
CA LEU A 185 -5.03 17.57 -9.80
C LEU A 185 -4.78 19.09 -9.77
N ALA A 186 -5.26 19.81 -10.80
CA ALA A 186 -5.18 21.27 -10.85
C ALA A 186 -5.92 21.93 -9.67
N GLU A 187 -7.10 21.42 -9.32
CA GLU A 187 -7.88 21.87 -8.16
C GLU A 187 -7.14 21.62 -6.84
N VAL A 188 -6.60 20.42 -6.63
CA VAL A 188 -5.78 20.10 -5.45
C VAL A 188 -4.57 21.04 -5.35
N TYR A 189 -3.91 21.32 -6.48
CA TYR A 189 -2.81 22.28 -6.53
C TYR A 189 -3.25 23.69 -6.14
N ILE A 190 -4.38 24.18 -6.66
CA ILE A 190 -4.93 25.50 -6.35
C ILE A 190 -5.22 25.63 -4.85
N ASP A 191 -5.86 24.61 -4.26
CA ASP A 191 -6.20 24.57 -2.84
C ASP A 191 -4.94 24.53 -1.95
N CYS A 192 -3.95 23.70 -2.33
CA CYS A 192 -2.65 23.66 -1.68
C CYS A 192 -1.96 25.02 -1.72
N LEU A 193 -1.92 25.65 -2.89
CA LEU A 193 -1.29 26.94 -3.10
C LEU A 193 -2.00 28.05 -2.29
N ASP A 194 -3.33 28.06 -2.26
CA ASP A 194 -4.11 29.02 -1.48
C ASP A 194 -3.82 28.89 0.02
N LEU A 195 -3.78 27.66 0.54
CA LEU A 195 -3.44 27.37 1.93
C LEU A 195 -2.01 27.84 2.27
N LEU A 196 -1.02 27.45 1.46
CA LEU A 196 0.38 27.80 1.68
C LEU A 196 0.62 29.31 1.56
N TRP A 197 -0.04 29.97 0.61
CA TRP A 197 -0.01 31.42 0.46
C TRP A 197 -0.53 32.13 1.70
N ARG A 198 -1.69 31.72 2.23
CA ARG A 198 -2.26 32.28 3.46
C ARG A 198 -1.26 32.16 4.61
N LEU A 199 -0.66 30.98 4.78
CA LEU A 199 0.33 30.76 5.83
C LEU A 199 1.58 31.63 5.65
N ALA A 200 2.11 31.71 4.43
CA ALA A 200 3.23 32.60 4.12
C ALA A 200 2.88 34.07 4.42
N LYS A 201 1.67 34.51 4.07
CA LYS A 201 1.15 35.86 4.36
C LYS A 201 1.05 36.11 5.88
N TYR A 202 0.56 35.15 6.66
CA TYR A 202 0.50 35.26 8.12
C TYR A 202 1.87 35.46 8.75
N PHE A 203 2.86 34.65 8.35
CA PHE A 203 4.22 34.76 8.89
C PHE A 203 4.92 36.08 8.52
N THR A 204 4.56 36.67 7.37
CA THR A 204 5.16 37.91 6.86
C THR A 204 4.49 39.16 7.44
N MET A 205 3.15 39.24 7.44
CA MET A 205 2.41 40.41 7.95
C MET A 205 2.63 40.67 9.44
N HIS A 206 2.76 39.62 10.25
CA HIS A 206 2.97 39.81 11.68
C HIS A 206 4.32 40.46 12.02
N SER A 207 5.26 40.56 11.07
CA SER A 207 6.50 41.32 11.32
C SER A 207 6.21 42.82 11.50
N LEU A 208 5.06 43.27 11.02
CA LEU A 208 4.70 44.69 10.94
C LEU A 208 3.67 45.09 12.02
N MET A 209 2.99 44.13 12.66
CA MET A 209 1.90 44.41 13.61
C MET A 209 2.20 43.87 15.01
N VAL A 210 2.97 44.64 15.78
CA VAL A 210 3.18 44.42 17.21
C VAL A 210 2.00 45.09 17.95
N GLY A 211 0.87 44.40 18.14
CA GLY A 211 -0.18 44.88 19.05
C GLY A 211 -1.65 44.49 18.80
N SER A 212 -2.06 44.05 17.60
CA SER A 212 -3.49 43.80 17.27
C SER A 212 -3.87 42.31 17.18
N SER A 213 -3.21 41.45 17.97
CA SER A 213 -2.96 40.06 17.57
C SER A 213 -4.14 39.08 17.60
N TYR A 214 -5.19 39.25 18.41
CA TYR A 214 -6.12 38.13 18.65
C TYR A 214 -7.18 37.97 17.56
N GLU A 215 -7.92 39.02 17.22
CA GLU A 215 -9.00 38.93 16.22
C GLU A 215 -8.47 38.63 14.80
N LEU A 216 -7.35 39.23 14.42
CA LEU A 216 -6.70 38.94 13.14
C LEU A 216 -6.19 37.50 13.07
N ASN A 217 -5.66 36.96 14.17
CA ASN A 217 -5.29 35.55 14.25
C ASN A 217 -6.51 34.66 14.06
N LYS A 218 -7.62 34.95 14.75
CA LYS A 218 -8.83 34.13 14.68
C LYS A 218 -9.39 34.08 13.26
N VAL A 219 -9.59 35.24 12.63
CA VAL A 219 -10.07 35.33 11.23
C VAL A 219 -9.14 34.58 10.28
N PHE A 220 -7.82 34.69 10.50
CA PHE A 220 -6.84 33.96 9.70
C PHE A 220 -6.95 32.44 9.87
N MET A 221 -7.08 31.97 11.11
CA MET A 221 -7.18 30.54 11.43
C MET A 221 -8.48 29.94 10.89
N ASP A 222 -9.61 30.65 11.00
CA ASP A 222 -10.90 30.22 10.44
C ASP A 222 -10.81 30.08 8.90
N ALA A 223 -10.20 31.07 8.26
CA ALA A 223 -9.99 31.08 6.82
C ALA A 223 -9.01 29.98 6.37
N THR A 224 -8.03 29.63 7.20
CA THR A 224 -7.07 28.53 6.96
C THR A 224 -7.74 27.17 7.15
N ALA A 225 -8.59 27.02 8.15
CA ALA A 225 -9.38 25.81 8.38
C ALA A 225 -10.33 25.54 7.21
N THR A 226 -10.95 26.58 6.65
CA THR A 226 -11.79 26.45 5.45
C THR A 226 -10.99 25.97 4.24
N SER A 227 -9.81 26.56 3.98
CA SER A 227 -8.92 26.11 2.90
C SER A 227 -8.46 24.66 3.10
N LEU A 228 -8.17 24.25 4.34
CA LEU A 228 -7.80 22.87 4.66
C LEU A 228 -8.96 21.90 4.39
N HIS A 229 -10.19 22.26 4.76
CA HIS A 229 -11.37 21.43 4.45
C HIS A 229 -11.63 21.31 2.94
N SER A 230 -11.43 22.39 2.17
CA SER A 230 -11.51 22.34 0.71
C SER A 230 -10.48 21.37 0.14
N LEU A 231 -9.23 21.50 0.59
CA LEU A 231 -8.13 20.66 0.14
C LEU A 231 -8.37 19.17 0.44
N ARG A 232 -8.89 18.84 1.63
CA ARG A 232 -9.25 17.45 1.96
C ARG A 232 -10.28 16.90 0.98
N ARG A 233 -11.33 17.68 0.71
CA ARG A 233 -12.40 17.28 -0.22
C ARG A 233 -11.86 17.07 -1.64
N THR A 234 -10.97 17.93 -2.13
CA THR A 234 -10.40 17.80 -3.48
C THR A 234 -9.44 16.61 -3.59
N VAL A 235 -8.68 16.33 -2.53
CA VAL A 235 -7.85 15.11 -2.44
C VAL A 235 -8.69 13.85 -2.41
N ASP A 236 -9.74 13.79 -1.57
CA ASP A 236 -10.66 12.65 -1.51
C ASP A 236 -11.34 12.40 -2.87
N ASN A 237 -11.69 13.47 -3.58
CA ASN A 237 -12.25 13.39 -4.92
C ASN A 237 -11.24 12.80 -5.92
N LEU A 238 -9.99 13.27 -5.91
CA LEU A 238 -8.94 12.75 -6.77
C LEU A 238 -8.63 11.27 -6.49
N GLU A 239 -8.60 10.86 -5.21
CA GLU A 239 -8.45 9.45 -4.83
C GLU A 239 -9.62 8.59 -5.32
N THR A 240 -10.85 9.12 -5.26
CA THR A 240 -12.05 8.44 -5.77
C THR A 240 -11.97 8.24 -7.29
N ILE A 241 -11.52 9.25 -8.04
CA ILE A 241 -11.32 9.16 -9.50
C ILE A 241 -10.27 8.10 -9.83
N ILE A 242 -9.12 8.11 -9.13
CA ILE A 242 -8.06 7.11 -9.33
C ILE A 242 -8.56 5.70 -9.00
N GLY A 243 -9.30 5.53 -7.89
CA GLY A 243 -9.88 4.25 -7.50
C GLY A 243 -10.88 3.72 -8.53
N THR A 244 -11.70 4.61 -9.10
CA THR A 244 -12.65 4.28 -10.17
C THR A 244 -11.91 3.84 -11.44
N GLN A 245 -10.87 4.58 -11.84
CA GLN A 245 -10.05 4.22 -12.99
C GLN A 245 -9.33 2.88 -12.79
N ALA A 246 -8.76 2.65 -11.60
CA ALA A 246 -8.12 1.38 -11.24
C ALA A 246 -9.09 0.21 -11.40
N THR A 247 -10.33 0.38 -10.92
CA THR A 247 -11.40 -0.62 -10.99
C THR A 247 -11.82 -0.88 -12.44
N ASN A 248 -11.94 0.17 -13.26
CA ASN A 248 -12.27 0.04 -14.69
C ASN A 248 -11.17 -0.69 -15.47
N GLN A 249 -9.90 -0.35 -15.21
CA GLN A 249 -8.76 -1.05 -15.81
C GLN A 249 -8.72 -2.50 -15.34
N LEU A 250 -8.94 -2.76 -14.05
CA LEU A 250 -9.01 -4.10 -13.52
C LEU A 250 -10.12 -4.93 -14.19
N SER A 251 -11.32 -4.38 -14.35
CA SER A 251 -12.41 -5.04 -15.08
C SER A 251 -11.99 -5.38 -16.52
N THR A 252 -11.27 -4.47 -17.18
CA THR A 252 -10.70 -4.71 -18.51
C THR A 252 -9.65 -5.82 -18.51
N LEU A 253 -8.82 -5.92 -17.46
CA LEU A 253 -7.84 -7.01 -17.32
C LEU A 253 -8.52 -8.36 -17.07
N LEU A 254 -9.44 -8.43 -16.11
CA LEU A 254 -10.10 -9.68 -15.72
C LEU A 254 -11.00 -10.22 -16.83
N SER A 255 -11.67 -9.35 -17.58
CA SER A 255 -12.46 -9.77 -18.76
C SER A 255 -11.62 -10.46 -19.85
N THR A 256 -10.29 -10.26 -19.89
CA THR A 256 -9.42 -11.03 -20.82
C THR A 256 -9.29 -12.50 -20.47
N TRP A 257 -9.58 -12.89 -19.23
CA TRP A 257 -9.63 -14.28 -18.79
C TRP A 257 -11.03 -14.90 -18.92
N GLY A 258 -12.03 -14.11 -19.34
CA GLY A 258 -13.41 -14.53 -19.60
C GLY A 258 -14.18 -14.93 -18.34
N ASP A 259 -15.31 -15.60 -18.53
CA ASP A 259 -16.25 -16.04 -17.47
C ASP A 259 -15.69 -17.14 -16.54
N GLN A 260 -14.38 -17.39 -16.60
CA GLN A 260 -13.71 -18.41 -15.80
C GLN A 260 -13.50 -17.98 -14.35
N ILE A 261 -13.65 -16.69 -14.05
CA ILE A 261 -13.36 -16.07 -12.76
C ILE A 261 -14.66 -15.55 -12.18
N SER A 262 -15.00 -15.97 -10.98
CA SER A 262 -16.18 -15.46 -10.28
C SER A 262 -15.93 -14.13 -9.60
N ASP A 263 -17.00 -13.34 -9.44
CA ASP A 263 -17.00 -12.24 -8.48
C ASP A 263 -16.80 -12.79 -7.05
N THR A 264 -16.01 -12.08 -6.24
CA THR A 264 -15.71 -12.50 -4.86
C THR A 264 -16.95 -12.65 -4.00
N THR A 265 -17.86 -11.70 -4.12
CA THR A 265 -19.07 -11.60 -3.32
C THR A 265 -20.03 -12.71 -3.72
N GLU A 266 -20.21 -12.92 -5.02
CA GLU A 266 -21.02 -14.01 -5.54
C GLU A 266 -20.48 -15.37 -5.10
N GLU A 267 -19.16 -15.57 -5.16
CA GLU A 267 -18.53 -16.82 -4.71
C GLU A 267 -18.83 -17.07 -3.22
N LEU A 268 -18.63 -16.09 -2.34
CA LEU A 268 -18.93 -16.26 -0.91
C LEU A 268 -20.41 -16.51 -0.66
N GLN A 269 -21.31 -15.83 -1.37
CA GLN A 269 -22.75 -16.05 -1.26
C GLN A 269 -23.17 -17.45 -1.73
N LEU A 270 -22.56 -17.94 -2.82
CA LEU A 270 -22.76 -19.30 -3.31
C LEU A 270 -22.38 -20.35 -2.26
N TRP A 271 -21.38 -20.07 -1.43
CA TRP A 271 -20.93 -20.96 -0.36
C TRP A 271 -21.66 -20.77 0.98
N GLN A 272 -22.27 -19.60 1.22
CA GLN A 272 -23.10 -19.35 2.40
C GLN A 272 -24.52 -19.94 2.27
N SER A 273 -25.01 -20.12 1.04
CA SER A 273 -26.37 -20.61 0.78
C SER A 273 -26.58 -22.10 1.16
N PRO A 274 -25.63 -23.02 0.91
CA PRO A 274 -25.75 -24.41 1.32
C PRO A 274 -25.56 -24.55 2.83
N LYS A 275 -26.59 -25.05 3.52
CA LYS A 275 -26.41 -25.56 4.89
C LYS A 275 -25.58 -26.84 4.81
N LEU A 276 -24.26 -26.71 4.96
CA LEU A 276 -23.35 -27.85 5.07
C LEU A 276 -23.83 -28.74 6.23
N LYS A 277 -24.26 -29.97 5.94
CA LYS A 277 -24.82 -30.90 6.94
C LYS A 277 -23.69 -31.62 7.68
N ILE A 278 -22.87 -30.86 8.40
CA ILE A 278 -21.73 -31.40 9.13
C ILE A 278 -22.19 -31.86 10.51
N ALA A 279 -22.01 -33.16 10.80
CA ALA A 279 -22.28 -33.70 12.12
C ALA A 279 -21.48 -32.92 13.19
N PRO A 280 -22.04 -32.60 14.37
CA PRO A 280 -21.37 -31.77 15.37
C PRO A 280 -19.94 -32.23 15.73
N LYS A 281 -19.72 -33.55 15.79
CA LYS A 281 -18.40 -34.17 16.06
C LYS A 281 -17.35 -33.94 14.96
N ASN A 282 -17.78 -33.63 13.74
CA ASN A 282 -16.92 -33.41 12.58
C ASN A 282 -16.64 -31.92 12.36
N ARG A 283 -17.27 -31.02 13.13
CA ARG A 283 -17.02 -29.59 13.02
C ARG A 283 -15.57 -29.28 13.35
N TRP A 284 -15.00 -28.36 12.60
CA TRP A 284 -13.61 -27.95 12.74
C TRP A 284 -13.31 -27.36 14.12
N THR A 285 -14.32 -26.78 14.78
CA THR A 285 -14.20 -26.26 16.15
C THR A 285 -13.88 -27.33 17.21
N VAL A 286 -14.13 -28.61 16.93
CA VAL A 286 -13.93 -29.72 17.89
C VAL A 286 -12.94 -30.79 17.42
N ASN A 287 -12.48 -30.74 16.16
CA ASN A 287 -11.64 -31.79 15.58
C ASN A 287 -10.13 -31.61 15.82
N GLY A 288 -9.73 -30.59 16.58
CA GLY A 288 -8.35 -30.33 16.97
C GLY A 288 -7.54 -29.41 16.03
N ILE A 289 -8.09 -28.99 14.87
CA ILE A 289 -7.38 -28.10 13.92
C ILE A 289 -6.94 -26.77 14.56
N LEU A 290 -7.71 -26.24 15.52
CA LEU A 290 -7.37 -25.00 16.22
C LEU A 290 -6.00 -25.05 16.90
N ARG A 291 -5.70 -26.17 17.58
CA ARG A 291 -4.40 -26.36 18.22
C ARG A 291 -3.27 -26.43 17.18
N CYS A 292 -3.53 -27.07 16.05
CA CYS A 292 -2.58 -27.11 14.94
C CYS A 292 -2.29 -25.71 14.37
N LEU A 293 -3.32 -24.87 14.21
CA LEU A 293 -3.16 -23.49 13.76
C LEU A 293 -2.30 -22.67 14.73
N GLU A 294 -2.52 -22.82 16.05
CA GLU A 294 -1.69 -22.17 17.06
C GLU A 294 -0.22 -22.63 16.98
N GLU A 295 0.02 -23.93 16.84
CA GLU A 295 1.36 -24.49 16.72
C GLU A 295 2.05 -24.01 15.44
N TRP A 296 1.33 -24.01 14.32
CA TRP A 296 1.80 -23.50 13.03
C TRP A 296 2.12 -21.99 13.08
N GLN A 297 1.27 -21.19 13.72
CA GLN A 297 1.49 -19.76 13.89
C GLN A 297 2.77 -19.44 14.68
N ARG A 298 3.14 -20.30 15.63
CA ARG A 298 4.34 -20.17 16.47
C ARG A 298 5.64 -20.57 15.77
N LEU A 299 5.57 -21.16 14.57
CA LEU A 299 6.77 -21.53 13.83
C LEU A 299 7.59 -20.27 13.47
N LYS A 300 8.91 -20.34 13.71
CA LYS A 300 9.83 -19.24 13.39
C LYS A 300 9.95 -18.97 11.89
N ARG A 301 9.67 -19.98 11.08
CA ARG A 301 9.67 -19.91 9.61
C ARG A 301 8.25 -20.13 9.13
N ASN A 302 7.78 -19.27 8.24
CA ASN A 302 6.51 -19.50 7.57
C ASN A 302 6.63 -20.75 6.68
N SER A 303 5.60 -21.58 6.70
CA SER A 303 5.45 -22.79 5.89
C SER A 303 4.05 -22.83 5.30
N ILE A 304 3.82 -23.66 4.30
CA ILE A 304 2.47 -24.01 3.87
C ILE A 304 1.87 -24.93 4.94
N LEU A 305 0.69 -24.61 5.46
CA LEU A 305 -0.09 -25.54 6.29
C LEU A 305 -0.98 -26.38 5.38
N TRP A 306 -0.63 -27.65 5.21
CA TRP A 306 -1.44 -28.63 4.51
C TRP A 306 -2.37 -29.34 5.50
N VAL A 307 -3.67 -29.20 5.31
CA VAL A 307 -4.70 -29.85 6.13
C VAL A 307 -5.35 -30.95 5.32
N SER A 308 -5.20 -32.20 5.74
CA SER A 308 -5.87 -33.34 5.12
C SER A 308 -6.89 -34.01 6.05
N SER A 309 -7.80 -34.76 5.45
CA SER A 309 -8.83 -35.53 6.14
C SER A 309 -8.86 -36.90 5.51
N LYS A 310 -8.98 -37.95 6.33
CA LYS A 310 -9.10 -39.33 5.84
C LYS A 310 -10.52 -39.66 5.38
N HIS A 311 -11.37 -38.69 5.06
CA HIS A 311 -12.78 -38.92 4.76
C HIS A 311 -13.09 -38.62 3.30
N ASP A 312 -13.53 -39.63 2.55
CA ASP A 312 -13.86 -39.53 1.12
C ASP A 312 -15.30 -38.99 0.86
N GLY A 313 -15.89 -38.29 1.84
CA GLY A 313 -17.26 -37.82 1.78
C GLY A 313 -17.40 -36.39 1.20
N HIS A 314 -18.51 -36.13 0.51
CA HIS A 314 -18.87 -34.80 0.01
C HIS A 314 -19.11 -33.76 1.12
N ASP A 315 -19.52 -34.18 2.32
CA ASP A 315 -19.72 -33.30 3.48
C ASP A 315 -18.41 -33.09 4.25
N CYS A 316 -17.43 -32.46 3.59
CA CYS A 316 -16.14 -32.19 4.20
C CYS A 316 -16.16 -30.91 5.03
N TRP A 317 -15.83 -31.02 6.32
CA TRP A 317 -15.71 -29.90 7.26
C TRP A 317 -14.66 -28.85 6.84
N MET A 318 -13.77 -29.19 5.91
CA MET A 318 -12.72 -28.30 5.41
C MET A 318 -13.27 -27.05 4.75
N THR A 319 -14.33 -27.18 3.97
CA THR A 319 -14.91 -26.02 3.27
C THR A 319 -15.54 -25.06 4.27
N GLU A 320 -16.27 -25.56 5.28
CA GLU A 320 -16.76 -24.75 6.41
C GLU A 320 -15.59 -24.04 7.12
N PHE A 321 -14.54 -24.78 7.44
CA PHE A 321 -13.32 -24.25 8.06
C PHE A 321 -12.67 -23.14 7.23
N CYS A 322 -12.50 -23.35 5.92
CA CYS A 322 -11.92 -22.36 5.01
C CYS A 322 -12.79 -21.11 4.93
N LEU A 323 -14.12 -21.25 4.88
CA LEU A 323 -15.04 -20.10 4.86
C LEU A 323 -14.94 -19.28 6.15
N ASP A 324 -14.97 -19.93 7.31
CA ASP A 324 -14.85 -19.24 8.60
C ASP A 324 -13.49 -18.53 8.72
N LEU A 325 -12.42 -19.16 8.23
CA LEU A 325 -11.09 -18.57 8.17
C LEU A 325 -11.04 -17.35 7.23
N ILE A 326 -11.66 -17.44 6.05
CA ILE A 326 -11.75 -16.35 5.08
C ILE A 326 -12.51 -15.17 5.69
N LEU A 327 -13.66 -15.42 6.32
CA LEU A 327 -14.47 -14.39 6.96
C LEU A 327 -13.73 -13.73 8.13
N ALA A 328 -13.10 -14.53 9.00
CA ALA A 328 -12.30 -14.01 10.12
C ALA A 328 -11.13 -13.16 9.63
N SER A 329 -10.39 -13.62 8.61
CA SER A 329 -9.25 -12.89 8.07
C SER A 329 -9.68 -11.59 7.37
N THR A 330 -10.82 -11.62 6.67
CA THR A 330 -11.41 -10.43 6.04
C THR A 330 -11.84 -9.40 7.09
N SER A 331 -12.44 -9.83 8.20
CA SER A 331 -12.83 -8.95 9.31
C SER A 331 -11.65 -8.27 10.02
N GLN A 332 -10.45 -8.87 9.91
CA GLN A 332 -9.19 -8.33 10.44
C GLN A 332 -8.42 -7.50 9.41
N GLU A 333 -9.05 -7.18 8.27
CA GLU A 333 -8.45 -6.43 7.15
C GLU A 333 -7.15 -7.04 6.61
N GLN A 334 -6.94 -8.34 6.82
CA GLN A 334 -5.78 -9.03 6.26
C GLN A 334 -5.87 -9.05 4.74
N THR A 335 -4.74 -8.91 4.06
CA THR A 335 -4.67 -9.11 2.61
C THR A 335 -4.78 -10.60 2.32
N LEU A 336 -6.02 -11.04 2.11
CA LEU A 336 -6.39 -12.43 1.86
C LEU A 336 -6.68 -12.65 0.37
N THR A 337 -6.29 -13.81 -0.13
CA THR A 337 -6.79 -14.36 -1.38
C THR A 337 -7.12 -15.83 -1.20
N PHE A 338 -8.09 -16.33 -1.96
CA PHE A 338 -8.53 -17.70 -1.82
C PHE A 338 -9.08 -18.31 -3.11
N ALA A 339 -9.08 -19.63 -3.17
CA ALA A 339 -9.67 -20.41 -4.24
C ALA A 339 -10.44 -21.61 -3.66
N MET A 340 -11.72 -21.75 -4.03
CA MET A 340 -12.61 -22.81 -3.56
C MET A 340 -12.77 -23.88 -4.65
N CYS A 341 -11.94 -24.93 -4.61
CA CYS A 341 -11.82 -25.85 -5.74
C CYS A 341 -12.96 -26.88 -5.83
N ASP A 342 -13.80 -27.01 -4.80
CA ASP A 342 -14.96 -27.92 -4.77
C ASP A 342 -16.26 -27.22 -5.23
N ARG A 343 -16.14 -26.17 -6.06
CA ARG A 343 -17.26 -25.32 -6.46
C ARG A 343 -18.43 -26.12 -7.06
N PRO A 344 -19.67 -25.92 -6.58
CA PRO A 344 -20.84 -26.54 -7.20
C PRO A 344 -21.04 -25.98 -8.62
N GLY A 345 -20.79 -26.80 -9.64
CA GLY A 345 -20.91 -26.40 -11.04
C GLY A 345 -20.07 -27.26 -11.99
N SER A 346 -20.21 -27.02 -13.29
CA SER A 346 -19.46 -27.74 -14.35
C SER A 346 -18.03 -27.23 -14.55
N ILE A 347 -17.57 -26.25 -13.77
CA ILE A 347 -16.23 -25.68 -13.93
C ILE A 347 -15.19 -26.70 -13.48
N VAL A 348 -14.30 -27.05 -14.41
CA VAL A 348 -13.18 -27.94 -14.16
C VAL A 348 -12.01 -27.13 -13.63
N TRP A 349 -11.74 -27.22 -12.33
CA TRP A 349 -10.59 -26.55 -11.73
C TRP A 349 -9.27 -27.13 -12.22
N THR A 350 -8.38 -26.24 -12.67
CA THR A 350 -6.99 -26.52 -13.08
C THR A 350 -6.06 -25.63 -12.25
N PRO A 351 -4.73 -25.88 -12.21
CA PRO A 351 -3.83 -25.04 -11.40
C PRO A 351 -3.76 -23.63 -11.97
N VAL A 352 -3.90 -23.51 -13.29
CA VAL A 352 -3.98 -22.22 -13.99
C VAL A 352 -5.18 -21.43 -13.49
N LEU A 353 -6.36 -22.07 -13.40
CA LEU A 353 -7.57 -21.42 -12.89
C LEU A 353 -7.43 -21.06 -11.41
N VAL A 354 -6.88 -21.95 -10.57
CA VAL A 354 -6.61 -21.63 -9.16
C VAL A 354 -5.77 -20.36 -9.05
N VAL A 355 -4.65 -20.28 -9.78
CA VAL A 355 -3.77 -19.10 -9.67
C VAL A 355 -4.43 -17.85 -10.27
N LYS A 356 -5.18 -17.97 -11.39
CA LYS A 356 -5.96 -16.84 -11.94
C LYS A 356 -6.97 -16.31 -10.92
N GLU A 357 -7.65 -17.21 -10.21
CA GLU A 357 -8.57 -16.83 -9.14
C GLU A 357 -7.81 -16.13 -8.02
N LEU A 358 -6.67 -16.68 -7.58
CA LEU A 358 -5.88 -16.01 -6.54
C LEU A 358 -5.44 -14.60 -6.96
N ILE A 359 -5.07 -14.40 -8.23
CA ILE A 359 -4.72 -13.10 -8.80
C ILE A 359 -5.94 -12.16 -8.84
N SER A 360 -7.09 -12.62 -9.32
CA SER A 360 -8.28 -11.78 -9.47
C SER A 360 -8.71 -11.22 -8.12
N ARG A 361 -8.74 -12.04 -7.07
CA ARG A 361 -9.10 -11.63 -5.71
C ARG A 361 -8.11 -10.61 -5.14
N LEU A 362 -6.80 -10.82 -5.34
CA LEU A 362 -5.80 -9.85 -4.89
C LEU A 362 -5.95 -8.50 -5.58
N LEU A 363 -6.22 -8.51 -6.89
CA LEU A 363 -6.40 -7.27 -7.65
C LEU A 363 -7.73 -6.58 -7.32
N GLN A 364 -8.82 -7.33 -7.11
CA GLN A 364 -10.10 -6.76 -6.67
C GLN A 364 -9.97 -6.10 -5.30
N ARG A 365 -9.17 -6.68 -4.39
CA ARG A 365 -8.89 -6.10 -3.08
C ARG A 365 -7.93 -4.91 -3.15
N HIS A 366 -6.99 -4.92 -4.10
CA HIS A 366 -5.98 -3.89 -4.29
C HIS A 366 -5.94 -3.39 -5.74
N PRO A 367 -6.96 -2.65 -6.21
CA PRO A 367 -7.04 -2.24 -7.62
C PRO A 367 -5.86 -1.37 -8.04
N SER A 368 -5.27 -0.60 -7.12
CA SER A 368 -4.12 0.27 -7.40
C SER A 368 -2.93 -0.48 -8.01
N LEU A 369 -2.80 -1.79 -7.72
CA LEU A 369 -1.74 -2.67 -8.24
C LEU A 369 -1.55 -2.55 -9.75
N VAL A 370 -2.63 -2.36 -10.51
CA VAL A 370 -2.58 -2.24 -11.98
C VAL A 370 -1.67 -1.10 -12.45
N PHE A 371 -1.58 -0.03 -11.66
CA PHE A 371 -0.72 1.12 -11.93
C PHE A 371 0.69 0.99 -11.35
N GLU A 372 0.92 0.01 -10.47
CA GLU A 372 2.21 -0.20 -9.80
C GLU A 372 3.17 -1.11 -10.58
N ALA A 373 2.62 -1.78 -11.58
CA ALA A 373 3.31 -2.77 -12.39
C ALA A 373 2.73 -2.80 -13.81
N PRO A 374 2.54 -1.66 -14.50
CA PRO A 374 1.89 -1.64 -15.81
C PRO A 374 2.59 -2.55 -16.83
N GLU A 375 3.89 -2.81 -16.66
CA GLU A 375 4.68 -3.73 -17.47
C GLU A 375 4.24 -5.20 -17.34
N PHE A 376 3.69 -5.59 -16.19
CA PHE A 376 3.20 -6.95 -15.90
C PHE A 376 1.68 -7.05 -15.84
N LEU A 377 0.99 -5.99 -15.43
CA LEU A 377 -0.45 -5.93 -15.19
C LEU A 377 -1.17 -5.14 -16.29
N ASN A 378 -0.93 -5.55 -17.53
CA ASN A 378 -1.62 -5.00 -18.71
C ASN A 378 -2.38 -6.09 -19.48
N VAL A 379 -3.31 -5.64 -20.34
CA VAL A 379 -4.17 -6.50 -21.16
C VAL A 379 -3.35 -7.48 -22.00
N ARG A 380 -2.20 -7.05 -22.53
CA ARG A 380 -1.34 -7.90 -23.38
C ARG A 380 -0.70 -9.03 -22.58
N ALA A 381 -0.24 -8.75 -21.35
CA ALA A 381 0.32 -9.74 -20.45
C ALA A 381 -0.74 -10.78 -20.03
N PHE A 382 -1.93 -10.32 -19.62
CA PHE A 382 -3.04 -11.21 -19.22
C PHE A 382 -3.51 -12.10 -20.36
N LYS A 383 -3.69 -11.56 -21.57
CA LYS A 383 -4.05 -12.34 -22.78
C LYS A 383 -3.01 -13.41 -23.14
N ARG A 384 -1.73 -13.16 -22.87
CA ARG A 384 -0.61 -14.07 -23.17
C ARG A 384 -0.36 -15.09 -22.07
N ALA A 385 -0.80 -14.84 -20.84
CA ALA A 385 -0.63 -15.72 -19.70
C ALA A 385 -1.59 -16.93 -19.78
N LYS A 386 -1.29 -17.85 -20.70
CA LYS A 386 -2.06 -19.09 -20.93
C LYS A 386 -1.47 -20.31 -20.23
N THR A 387 -0.17 -20.30 -19.93
CA THR A 387 0.51 -21.39 -19.22
C THR A 387 0.59 -21.11 -17.73
N PHE A 388 0.75 -22.16 -16.94
CA PHE A 388 0.89 -22.07 -15.49
C PHE A 388 2.02 -21.13 -15.07
N GLU A 389 3.20 -21.23 -15.68
CA GLU A 389 4.38 -20.42 -15.33
C GLU A 389 4.14 -18.95 -15.55
N LYS A 390 3.49 -18.59 -16.67
CA LYS A 390 3.21 -17.18 -16.99
C LYS A 390 2.16 -16.59 -16.06
N VAL A 391 1.12 -17.34 -15.72
CA VAL A 391 0.13 -16.91 -14.73
C VAL A 391 0.77 -16.81 -13.34
N PHE A 392 1.57 -17.79 -12.93
CA PHE A 392 2.25 -17.77 -11.63
C PHE A 392 3.29 -16.65 -11.54
N GLN A 393 3.96 -16.29 -12.64
CA GLN A 393 4.86 -15.13 -12.68
C GLN A 393 4.10 -13.82 -12.39
N ILE A 394 2.88 -13.65 -12.92
CA ILE A 394 2.02 -12.50 -12.61
C ILE A 394 1.63 -12.54 -11.12
N PHE A 395 1.25 -13.71 -10.60
CA PHE A 395 0.92 -13.88 -9.19
C PHE A 395 2.09 -13.50 -8.26
N GLU A 396 3.30 -14.02 -8.51
CA GLU A 396 4.49 -13.67 -7.73
C GLU A 396 4.79 -12.17 -7.78
N THR A 397 4.64 -11.55 -8.95
CA THR A 397 4.83 -10.10 -9.16
C THR A 397 3.91 -9.26 -8.29
N ILE A 398 2.66 -9.70 -8.12
CA ILE A 398 1.66 -9.08 -7.23
C ILE A 398 2.05 -9.29 -5.77
N VAL A 399 2.34 -10.53 -5.37
CA VAL A 399 2.68 -10.88 -3.97
C VAL A 399 3.90 -10.11 -3.47
N VAL A 400 4.90 -9.87 -4.31
CA VAL A 400 6.11 -9.10 -3.94
C VAL A 400 5.79 -7.66 -3.54
N ARG A 401 4.79 -7.05 -4.19
CA ARG A 401 4.39 -5.64 -3.99
C ARG A 401 3.52 -5.45 -2.76
N LEU A 402 2.87 -6.51 -2.29
CA LEU A 402 2.07 -6.50 -1.08
C LEU A 402 2.95 -6.60 0.18
N GLU A 403 2.45 -6.04 1.28
CA GLU A 403 3.15 -6.09 2.57
C GLU A 403 3.11 -7.49 3.16
N SER A 404 1.93 -8.10 3.19
CA SER A 404 1.69 -9.49 3.55
C SER A 404 0.52 -10.05 2.74
N VAL A 405 0.51 -11.37 2.53
CA VAL A 405 -0.55 -12.09 1.81
C VAL A 405 -0.86 -13.39 2.53
N PHE A 406 -2.13 -13.58 2.86
CA PHE A 406 -2.68 -14.83 3.35
C PHE A 406 -3.43 -15.54 2.23
N ILE A 407 -3.09 -16.80 1.97
CA ILE A 407 -3.60 -17.58 0.85
C ILE A 407 -4.34 -18.80 1.40
N VAL A 408 -5.59 -19.00 0.98
CA VAL A 408 -6.39 -20.18 1.35
C VAL A 408 -6.81 -20.92 0.08
N ILE A 409 -6.40 -22.17 -0.07
CA ILE A 409 -6.81 -23.02 -1.19
C ILE A 409 -7.62 -24.18 -0.64
N ASP A 410 -8.93 -24.13 -0.83
CA ASP A 410 -9.84 -25.18 -0.37
C ASP A 410 -9.90 -26.34 -1.37
N ARG A 411 -9.85 -27.57 -0.85
CA ARG A 411 -10.10 -28.83 -1.56
C ARG A 411 -9.28 -28.97 -2.84
N ILE A 412 -7.96 -28.83 -2.73
CA ILE A 412 -7.06 -28.94 -3.89
C ILE A 412 -7.19 -30.30 -4.61
N ASP A 413 -7.67 -31.33 -3.92
CA ASP A 413 -8.00 -32.65 -4.49
C ASP A 413 -9.09 -32.62 -5.58
N CYS A 414 -9.91 -31.58 -5.63
CA CYS A 414 -10.93 -31.37 -6.65
C CYS A 414 -10.37 -30.73 -7.95
N CYS A 415 -9.11 -30.27 -7.95
CA CYS A 415 -8.46 -29.80 -9.17
C CYS A 415 -8.14 -30.98 -10.11
N ARG A 416 -8.72 -31.00 -11.32
CA ARG A 416 -8.53 -32.08 -12.30
C ARG A 416 -7.16 -32.02 -12.95
N GLN A 417 -6.41 -33.11 -12.86
CA GLN A 417 -5.08 -33.25 -13.46
C GLN A 417 -5.07 -32.89 -14.96
N ASP A 418 -4.17 -31.99 -15.34
CA ASP A 418 -3.86 -31.76 -16.75
C ASP A 418 -3.08 -32.98 -17.25
N LYS A 419 -3.35 -33.43 -18.48
CA LYS A 419 -2.84 -34.69 -19.03
C LYS A 419 -1.31 -34.80 -19.01
N GLN A 420 -0.61 -33.68 -18.85
CA GLN A 420 0.85 -33.60 -18.89
C GLN A 420 1.52 -33.51 -17.50
N HIS A 421 0.79 -33.23 -16.41
CA HIS A 421 1.41 -32.96 -15.10
C HIS A 421 0.52 -33.37 -13.92
N HIS A 422 1.11 -33.97 -12.88
CA HIS A 422 0.47 -34.08 -11.56
C HIS A 422 0.29 -32.67 -10.98
N ILE A 423 -0.91 -32.12 -11.15
CA ILE A 423 -1.31 -30.75 -10.80
C ILE A 423 -0.86 -30.28 -9.43
N GLY A 424 -1.00 -31.15 -8.43
CA GLY A 424 -0.62 -30.82 -7.06
C GLY A 424 0.86 -30.50 -6.97
N ALA A 425 1.72 -31.24 -7.67
CA ALA A 425 3.16 -31.11 -7.53
C ALA A 425 3.67 -29.73 -7.95
N LYS A 426 3.32 -29.27 -9.16
CA LYS A 426 3.85 -28.03 -9.71
C LYS A 426 3.34 -26.78 -9.00
N LEU A 427 2.05 -26.75 -8.69
CA LEU A 427 1.46 -25.66 -7.91
C LEU A 427 2.08 -25.61 -6.52
N LEU A 428 2.17 -26.75 -5.83
CA LEU A 428 2.71 -26.83 -4.47
C LEU A 428 4.21 -26.49 -4.44
N GLU A 429 4.98 -26.92 -5.44
CA GLU A 429 6.39 -26.54 -5.59
C GLU A 429 6.55 -25.02 -5.75
N SER A 430 5.72 -24.41 -6.61
CA SER A 430 5.76 -22.96 -6.85
C SER A 430 5.32 -22.17 -5.61
N LEU A 431 4.28 -22.60 -4.90
CA LEU A 431 3.85 -21.99 -3.64
C LEU A 431 4.91 -22.18 -2.53
N SER A 432 5.56 -23.34 -2.46
CA SER A 432 6.64 -23.60 -1.51
C SER A 432 7.84 -22.69 -1.78
N ARG A 433 8.18 -22.49 -3.06
CA ARG A 433 9.21 -21.54 -3.49
C ARG A 433 8.85 -20.10 -3.10
N LEU A 434 7.58 -19.72 -3.28
CA LEU A 434 7.06 -18.41 -2.89
C LEU A 434 7.19 -18.19 -1.38
N VAL A 435 6.78 -19.16 -0.55
CA VAL A 435 6.91 -19.09 0.92
C VAL A 435 8.38 -19.10 1.34
N THR A 436 9.23 -19.89 0.71
CA THR A 436 10.66 -19.92 1.03
C THR A 436 11.34 -18.58 0.73
N ARG A 437 11.00 -17.98 -0.42
CA ARG A 437 11.59 -16.71 -0.88
C ARG A 437 11.07 -15.50 -0.10
N TYR A 438 9.78 -15.48 0.23
CA TYR A 438 9.12 -14.33 0.85
C TYR A 438 8.64 -14.57 2.27
N GLY A 439 9.07 -15.68 2.88
CA GLY A 439 8.87 -16.11 4.27
C GLY A 439 7.85 -15.29 5.04
N ARG A 440 8.31 -14.22 5.68
CA ARG A 440 7.52 -13.36 6.59
C ARG A 440 6.26 -12.74 5.97
N LYS A 441 6.22 -12.55 4.65
CA LYS A 441 5.11 -11.92 3.94
C LYS A 441 4.00 -12.89 3.57
N VAL A 442 4.32 -14.16 3.32
CA VAL A 442 3.36 -15.12 2.73
C VAL A 442 3.01 -16.22 3.71
N ARG A 443 1.72 -16.46 3.88
CA ARG A 443 1.17 -17.57 4.67
C ARG A 443 0.13 -18.29 3.85
N ILE A 444 0.19 -19.62 3.81
CA ILE A 444 -0.65 -20.43 2.92
C ILE A 444 -1.28 -21.56 3.72
N ILE A 445 -2.59 -21.73 3.57
CA ILE A 445 -3.32 -22.90 4.03
C ILE A 445 -3.90 -23.60 2.81
N ILE A 446 -3.66 -24.91 2.71
CA ILE A 446 -4.21 -25.77 1.66
C ILE A 446 -4.99 -26.89 2.32
N THR A 447 -6.23 -27.12 1.90
CA THR A 447 -7.03 -28.25 2.38
C THR A 447 -7.18 -29.32 1.30
N CYS A 448 -7.28 -30.59 1.71
CA CYS A 448 -7.37 -31.74 0.82
C CYS A 448 -8.14 -32.90 1.48
N ALA A 449 -9.21 -33.39 0.86
CA ALA A 449 -9.97 -34.53 1.40
C ALA A 449 -9.29 -35.90 1.21
N LYS A 450 -8.10 -35.92 0.57
CA LYS A 450 -7.29 -37.12 0.37
C LYS A 450 -6.03 -37.09 1.23
N ASP A 451 -5.48 -38.26 1.50
CA ASP A 451 -4.17 -38.38 2.13
C ASP A 451 -3.10 -37.65 1.31
N ILE A 452 -2.09 -37.14 2.02
CA ILE A 452 -1.01 -36.39 1.39
C ILE A 452 -0.19 -37.35 0.55
N PRO A 453 0.00 -37.06 -0.75
CA PRO A 453 0.90 -37.83 -1.57
C PRO A 453 2.30 -37.79 -0.95
N THR A 454 2.82 -38.93 -0.52
CA THR A 454 4.11 -39.04 0.21
C THR A 454 5.29 -38.54 -0.62
N ASN A 455 5.15 -38.57 -1.95
CA ASN A 455 6.10 -38.02 -2.92
C ASN A 455 6.20 -36.48 -2.92
N LEU A 456 5.32 -35.76 -2.21
CA LEU A 456 5.34 -34.29 -2.14
C LEU A 456 6.03 -33.75 -0.87
N LEU A 457 6.45 -34.60 0.07
CA LEU A 457 6.77 -34.19 1.45
C LEU A 457 8.24 -33.76 1.70
N PRO A 458 9.23 -34.13 0.86
CA PRO A 458 10.54 -33.43 0.85
C PRO A 458 11.01 -33.04 -0.57
N PRO A 459 11.61 -31.84 -0.79
CA PRO A 459 12.16 -30.87 0.18
C PRO A 459 11.29 -29.60 0.40
N LEU A 460 9.97 -29.70 0.28
CA LEU A 460 9.09 -28.51 0.33
C LEU A 460 8.88 -27.98 1.76
N ALA A 461 8.69 -26.65 1.89
CA ALA A 461 8.43 -25.97 3.16
C ALA A 461 6.97 -26.15 3.61
N ILE A 462 6.59 -27.39 3.93
CA ILE A 462 5.22 -27.78 4.24
C ILE A 462 5.14 -28.33 5.66
N SER A 463 4.25 -27.77 6.45
CA SER A 463 3.75 -28.35 7.70
C SER A 463 2.43 -29.03 7.38
N TYR A 464 2.25 -30.28 7.80
CA TYR A 464 1.02 -31.00 7.49
C TYR A 464 0.28 -31.48 8.74
N PHE A 465 -1.03 -31.59 8.61
CA PHE A 465 -1.92 -32.05 9.67
C PHE A 465 -3.05 -32.88 9.07
N THR A 466 -3.27 -34.08 9.60
CA THR A 466 -4.31 -34.99 9.13
C THR A 466 -5.34 -35.20 10.22
N VAL A 467 -6.60 -34.86 9.92
CA VAL A 467 -7.74 -35.11 10.82
C VAL A 467 -8.41 -36.42 10.41
N ASP A 468 -8.50 -37.34 11.36
CA ASP A 468 -9.28 -38.57 11.18
C ASP A 468 -10.65 -38.44 11.86
N THR A 469 -11.68 -38.18 11.06
CA THR A 469 -13.07 -38.09 11.53
C THR A 469 -13.78 -39.45 11.63
N ARG A 470 -13.15 -40.55 11.16
CA ARG A 470 -13.74 -41.90 11.21
C ARG A 470 -13.61 -42.52 12.60
N ASN A 471 -12.54 -42.20 13.33
CA ASN A 471 -12.33 -42.69 14.67
C ASN A 471 -13.34 -42.07 15.64
N LYS A 472 -14.25 -42.90 16.17
CA LYS A 472 -15.16 -42.52 17.28
C LYS A 472 -14.28 -41.90 18.37
N SER A 473 -14.56 -40.66 18.73
CA SER A 473 -13.81 -39.85 19.69
C SER A 473 -13.34 -40.71 20.87
N ARG A 474 -12.10 -41.21 20.82
CA ARG A 474 -11.44 -41.74 22.02
C ARG A 474 -11.39 -40.55 22.96
N LYS A 475 -11.90 -40.72 24.19
CA LYS A 475 -11.81 -39.74 25.28
C LYS A 475 -10.45 -39.05 25.19
N VAL A 476 -10.48 -37.74 24.89
CA VAL A 476 -9.35 -36.80 24.75
C VAL A 476 -7.98 -37.49 24.78
N ALA A 477 -7.41 -37.72 23.60
CA ALA A 477 -6.07 -38.23 23.42
C ALA A 477 -5.07 -37.48 24.32
N SER A 478 -4.22 -38.24 25.03
CA SER A 478 -3.16 -37.68 25.84
C SER A 478 -2.23 -36.83 24.96
N LYS A 479 -1.46 -35.92 25.57
CA LYS A 479 -0.55 -34.95 24.93
C LYS A 479 0.47 -35.56 23.92
N ASN A 480 0.55 -36.89 23.82
CA ASN A 480 1.51 -37.66 23.04
C ASN A 480 1.04 -38.13 21.65
N ASP A 481 -0.25 -38.03 21.29
CA ASP A 481 -0.75 -38.54 20.00
C ASP A 481 -0.64 -37.55 18.83
N ILE A 482 -0.14 -36.33 19.09
CA ILE A 482 0.17 -35.37 18.04
C ILE A 482 1.60 -35.67 17.60
N GLN A 483 1.76 -36.23 16.40
CA GLN A 483 3.08 -36.26 15.79
C GLN A 483 3.57 -34.81 15.66
N PRO A 484 4.79 -34.49 16.15
CA PRO A 484 5.30 -33.14 16.09
C PRO A 484 5.27 -32.66 14.64
N ILE A 485 4.94 -31.39 14.41
CA ILE A 485 5.20 -30.74 13.13
C ILE A 485 6.73 -30.83 12.93
N ILE A 486 7.19 -31.81 12.15
CA ILE A 486 8.60 -31.96 11.82
C ILE A 486 8.85 -31.02 10.62
N PRO A 487 9.52 -29.86 10.79
CA PRO A 487 10.02 -29.13 9.63
C PRO A 487 11.04 -30.03 8.93
N SER A 488 10.72 -30.49 7.72
CA SER A 488 11.67 -31.17 6.85
C SER A 488 12.75 -30.16 6.43
N ILE A 489 13.91 -30.21 7.08
CA ILE A 489 15.09 -29.45 6.67
C ILE A 489 15.86 -30.32 5.67
N PRO A 490 16.09 -29.87 4.41
CA PRO A 490 17.11 -30.50 3.59
C PRO A 490 18.46 -30.27 4.28
N SER A 491 19.05 -31.34 4.81
CA SER A 491 20.45 -31.33 5.23
C SER A 491 21.28 -30.96 4.02
N THR A 492 21.89 -29.77 4.04
CA THR A 492 22.94 -29.43 3.08
C THR A 492 24.06 -30.44 3.27
N SER A 493 24.13 -31.43 2.37
CA SER A 493 25.28 -32.31 2.26
C SER A 493 26.48 -31.41 1.96
N SER A 494 27.39 -31.30 2.92
CA SER A 494 28.74 -30.79 2.70
C SER A 494 29.42 -31.73 1.70
N GLY A 495 29.27 -31.44 0.41
CA GLY A 495 30.11 -32.02 -0.63
C GLY A 495 31.52 -31.50 -0.39
N SER A 496 32.41 -32.41 0.02
CA SER A 496 33.85 -32.21 -0.05
C SER A 496 34.22 -31.78 -1.47
N LEU A 497 34.87 -30.62 -1.58
CA LEU A 497 35.63 -30.25 -2.78
C LEU A 497 36.65 -31.36 -3.07
N PRO A 498 36.79 -31.81 -4.33
CA PRO A 498 37.98 -32.55 -4.71
C PRO A 498 39.15 -31.56 -4.71
N ASP A 499 40.22 -31.92 -4.00
CA ASP A 499 41.53 -31.29 -4.17
C ASP A 499 42.03 -31.64 -5.58
N ASP A 500 42.13 -30.62 -6.43
CA ASP A 500 43.06 -30.50 -7.56
C ASP A 500 43.30 -29.02 -7.90
#